data_AF-A0A7W8KI63-F1
#
_entry.id   AF-A0A7W8KI63-F1
#
_cell.length_a   1.000
_cell.length_b   1.000
_cell.length_c   1.000
_cell.angle_alpha   90.00
_cell.angle_beta   90.00
_cell.angle_gamma   90.00
#
_symmetry.space_group_name_H-M   'P 1'
#
loop_
_entity.id
_entity.type
_entity.pdbx_description
1 polymer ?
#
loop_
_entity_poly.entity_id
_entity_poly.type
_entity_poly.pdbx_seq_one_letter_code
_entity_poly.pdbx_strand_id
1 'polypeptide(L)'
;MARVKTKDAAPTPPSPYAHLDAFDALMATAAVDSRVRALAESGADPQTVNAALTEALVHAQRRWGLGLHHLRHTAELAGDEDTPDIALLTDGARTALVSSGSAAIAAAYAPMQALDERGLSLWGALPDGHRVPADAPFATLKALIEEARDFETQWMPARGGALSRVWRSGDTLMVEASRPASPQEALSDAAWDVITSIKDRTFQRELMSRSEEVGLLGALLAARHAGASATLSRLPEAHFTVQAVVVTLAGSEARSAEGYRTALRAASAELDEHQAGATRQLAQVLKHGLRGS
;
A
#
# COMPACT_ATOMS: atom_id res chain seq x y z
N MET A 1 -12.03 42.90 34.99
CA MET A 1 -10.94 42.42 34.11
C MET A 1 -11.57 41.74 32.91
N ALA A 2 -11.40 42.30 31.71
CA ALA A 2 -12.01 41.79 30.49
C ALA A 2 -11.23 40.58 29.96
N ARG A 3 -11.96 39.49 29.68
CA ARG A 3 -11.46 38.23 29.13
C ARG A 3 -10.99 38.50 27.68
N VAL A 4 -9.70 38.33 27.41
CA VAL A 4 -9.15 38.40 26.06
C VAL A 4 -9.74 37.25 25.25
N LYS A 5 -10.56 37.58 24.25
CA LYS A 5 -11.01 36.64 23.21
C LYS A 5 -9.77 36.23 22.42
N THR A 6 -9.34 34.99 22.55
CA THR A 6 -8.43 34.35 21.60
C THR A 6 -9.08 34.41 20.22
N LYS A 7 -8.41 35.12 19.32
CA LYS A 7 -8.76 35.26 17.91
C LYS A 7 -8.64 33.88 17.27
N ASP A 8 -9.76 33.35 16.79
CA ASP A 8 -9.77 32.17 15.91
C ASP A 8 -8.81 32.46 14.75
N ALA A 9 -7.78 31.64 14.64
CA ALA A 9 -6.89 31.68 13.50
C ALA A 9 -7.72 31.34 12.25
N ALA A 10 -7.74 32.25 11.28
CA ALA A 10 -8.36 31.97 9.99
C ALA A 10 -7.74 30.68 9.40
N PRO A 11 -8.55 29.80 8.79
CA PRO A 11 -8.04 28.58 8.19
C PRO A 11 -6.95 28.94 7.17
N THR A 12 -5.80 28.29 7.27
CA THR A 12 -4.73 28.40 6.28
C THR A 12 -5.32 28.03 4.91
N PRO A 13 -5.13 28.85 3.86
CA PRO A 13 -5.59 28.49 2.54
C PRO A 13 -4.98 27.13 2.16
N PRO A 14 -5.76 26.24 1.51
CA PRO A 14 -5.24 24.96 1.07
C PRO A 14 -4.03 25.20 0.15
N SER A 15 -2.98 24.41 0.34
CA SER A 15 -1.79 24.41 -0.52
C SER A 15 -2.24 24.32 -1.98
N PRO A 16 -1.65 25.09 -2.92
CA PRO A 16 -1.94 24.92 -4.35
C PRO A 16 -1.60 23.50 -4.84
N TYR A 17 -0.79 22.75 -4.08
CA TYR A 17 -0.40 21.37 -4.33
C TYR A 17 -1.14 20.35 -3.44
N ALA A 18 -2.28 20.71 -2.84
CA ALA A 18 -3.01 19.83 -1.93
C ALA A 18 -3.37 18.46 -2.55
N HIS A 19 -3.65 18.41 -3.85
CA HIS A 19 -3.89 17.16 -4.59
C HIS A 19 -2.63 16.29 -4.69
N LEU A 20 -1.45 16.89 -4.91
CA LEU A 20 -0.16 16.18 -4.91
C LEU A 20 0.20 15.70 -3.50
N ASP A 21 -0.02 16.53 -2.47
CA ASP A 21 0.18 16.13 -1.06
C ASP A 21 -0.71 14.93 -0.69
N ALA A 22 -1.97 14.92 -1.13
CA ALA A 22 -2.89 13.80 -0.92
C ALA A 22 -2.46 12.54 -1.67
N PHE A 23 -1.93 12.67 -2.88
CA PHE A 23 -1.37 11.54 -3.63
C PHE A 23 -0.11 11.00 -2.96
N ASP A 24 0.82 11.86 -2.55
CA ASP A 24 2.03 11.46 -1.84
C ASP A 24 1.68 10.74 -0.51
N ALA A 25 0.67 11.21 0.22
CA ALA A 25 0.16 10.53 1.41
C ALA A 25 -0.47 9.15 1.10
N LEU A 26 -1.17 9.01 -0.03
CA LEU A 26 -1.68 7.72 -0.48
C LEU A 26 -0.53 6.76 -0.83
N MET A 27 0.49 7.22 -1.57
CA MET A 27 1.66 6.42 -1.97
C MET A 27 2.51 6.01 -0.75
N ALA A 28 2.57 6.84 0.28
CA ALA A 28 3.28 6.54 1.52
C ALA A 28 2.75 5.26 2.21
N THR A 29 1.47 4.90 2.04
CA THR A 29 0.91 3.64 2.58
C THR A 29 1.54 2.39 1.97
N ALA A 30 2.15 2.52 0.80
CA ALA A 30 2.92 1.50 0.12
C ALA A 30 4.44 1.69 0.31
N ALA A 31 4.89 2.54 1.24
CA ALA A 31 6.29 2.92 1.40
C ALA A 31 6.94 3.48 0.11
N VAL A 32 6.13 4.14 -0.75
CA VAL A 32 6.60 4.79 -1.97
C VAL A 32 6.81 6.28 -1.68
N ASP A 33 8.05 6.74 -1.84
CA ASP A 33 8.41 8.17 -1.80
C ASP A 33 8.27 8.72 -3.22
N SER A 34 7.06 9.16 -3.57
CA SER A 34 6.70 9.57 -4.94
C SER A 34 7.36 10.87 -5.38
N ARG A 35 7.63 11.80 -4.44
CA ARG A 35 8.25 13.13 -4.70
C ARG A 35 7.59 13.94 -5.83
N VAL A 36 6.33 13.65 -6.16
CA VAL A 36 5.66 14.26 -7.31
C VAL A 36 5.43 15.74 -7.06
N ARG A 37 5.15 16.12 -5.80
CA ARG A 37 5.08 17.52 -5.42
C ARG A 37 6.38 18.28 -5.71
N ALA A 38 7.51 17.74 -5.26
CA ALA A 38 8.81 18.39 -5.47
C ALA A 38 9.15 18.51 -6.96
N LEU A 39 8.75 17.50 -7.76
CA LEU A 39 8.89 17.51 -9.21
C LEU A 39 8.04 18.63 -9.85
N ALA A 40 6.77 18.76 -9.45
CA ALA A 40 5.89 19.82 -9.94
C ALA A 40 6.41 21.22 -9.54
N GLU A 41 6.86 21.39 -8.29
CA GLU A 41 7.46 22.64 -7.81
C GLU A 41 8.72 23.05 -8.59
N SER A 42 9.44 22.09 -9.18
CA SER A 42 10.61 22.37 -10.04
C SER A 42 10.26 22.88 -11.44
N GLY A 43 8.96 22.94 -11.79
CA GLY A 43 8.49 23.38 -13.10
C GLY A 43 8.53 22.31 -14.18
N ALA A 44 8.49 21.02 -13.80
CA ALA A 44 8.36 19.91 -14.74
C ALA A 44 7.06 20.03 -15.55
N ASP A 45 7.10 19.63 -16.82
CA ASP A 45 5.92 19.66 -17.68
C ASP A 45 4.87 18.61 -17.25
N PRO A 46 3.59 18.76 -17.63
CA PRO A 46 2.52 17.85 -17.22
C PRO A 46 2.74 16.39 -17.63
N GLN A 47 3.40 16.13 -18.77
CA GLN A 47 3.66 14.75 -19.22
C GLN A 47 4.69 14.08 -18.31
N THR A 48 5.73 14.81 -17.92
CA THR A 48 6.74 14.35 -16.96
C THR A 48 6.11 14.07 -15.58
N VAL A 49 5.20 14.95 -15.12
CA VAL A 49 4.46 14.74 -13.86
C VAL A 49 3.55 13.50 -13.95
N ASN A 50 2.79 13.33 -15.03
CA ASN A 50 1.92 12.16 -15.24
C ASN A 50 2.71 10.85 -15.30
N ALA A 51 3.91 10.86 -15.88
CA ALA A 51 4.80 9.70 -15.88
C ALA A 51 5.23 9.32 -14.45
N ALA A 52 5.63 10.30 -13.64
CA ALA A 52 6.00 10.08 -12.24
C ALA A 52 4.82 9.61 -11.38
N LEU A 53 3.63 10.19 -11.59
CA LEU A 53 2.38 9.74 -10.95
C LEU A 53 2.10 8.27 -11.29
N THR A 54 2.20 7.90 -12.57
CA THR A 54 1.97 6.53 -13.04
C THR A 54 2.98 5.55 -12.45
N GLU A 55 4.26 5.91 -12.44
CA GLU A 55 5.32 5.09 -11.85
C GLU A 55 5.06 4.83 -10.37
N ALA A 56 4.78 5.89 -9.59
CA ALA A 56 4.47 5.77 -8.18
C ALA A 56 3.23 4.88 -7.93
N LEU A 57 2.14 5.07 -8.70
CA LEU A 57 0.94 4.25 -8.59
C LEU A 57 1.23 2.78 -8.89
N VAL A 58 1.99 2.46 -9.94
CA VAL A 58 2.35 1.08 -10.28
C VAL A 58 3.16 0.43 -9.17
N HIS A 59 4.11 1.16 -8.56
CA HIS A 59 4.85 0.67 -7.40
C HIS A 59 3.94 0.45 -6.19
N ALA A 60 2.98 1.35 -5.94
CA ALA A 60 2.02 1.19 -4.86
C ALA A 60 1.12 -0.02 -5.08
N GLN A 61 0.58 -0.24 -6.28
CA GLN A 61 -0.22 -1.41 -6.63
C GLN A 61 0.53 -2.74 -6.39
N ARG A 62 1.81 -2.77 -6.74
CA ARG A 62 2.69 -3.94 -6.48
C ARG A 62 2.89 -4.23 -5.00
N ARG A 63 2.70 -3.24 -4.13
CA ARG A 63 2.91 -3.36 -2.68
C ARG A 63 1.63 -3.51 -1.87
N TRP A 64 0.54 -2.88 -2.32
CA TRP A 64 -0.78 -3.08 -1.73
C TRP A 64 -1.30 -4.51 -1.90
N GLY A 65 -0.78 -5.25 -2.89
CA GLY A 65 -1.08 -6.67 -3.05
C GLY A 65 -2.53 -6.95 -3.46
N LEU A 66 -3.20 -6.00 -4.13
CA LEU A 66 -4.61 -6.10 -4.52
C LEU A 66 -4.88 -7.16 -5.60
N GLY A 67 -3.83 -7.75 -6.18
CA GLY A 67 -3.98 -8.79 -7.20
C GLY A 67 -4.36 -8.28 -8.59
N LEU A 68 -4.07 -7.01 -8.88
CA LEU A 68 -4.51 -6.31 -10.09
C LEU A 68 -3.39 -6.17 -11.14
N HIS A 69 -2.42 -7.09 -11.16
CA HIS A 69 -1.29 -7.04 -12.11
C HIS A 69 -1.70 -7.22 -13.58
N HIS A 70 -2.87 -7.81 -13.82
CA HIS A 70 -3.45 -8.01 -15.14
C HIS A 70 -4.09 -6.73 -15.72
N LEU A 71 -4.26 -5.68 -14.91
CA LEU A 71 -4.79 -4.38 -15.34
C LEU A 71 -3.65 -3.39 -15.57
N ARG A 72 -3.83 -2.49 -16.53
CA ARG A 72 -2.92 -1.35 -16.73
C ARG A 72 -3.30 -0.20 -15.82
N HIS A 73 -2.46 0.11 -14.83
CA HIS A 73 -2.64 1.25 -13.94
C HIS A 73 -1.90 2.48 -14.48
N THR A 74 -2.60 3.61 -14.58
CA THR A 74 -2.00 4.91 -14.91
C THR A 74 -2.59 5.99 -14.02
N ALA A 75 -1.84 7.08 -13.84
CA ALA A 75 -2.31 8.26 -13.12
C ALA A 75 -1.96 9.53 -13.90
N GLU A 76 -2.87 10.49 -13.90
CA GLU A 76 -2.71 11.74 -14.62
C GLU A 76 -3.32 12.91 -13.84
N LEU A 77 -2.72 14.09 -14.01
CA LEU A 77 -3.31 15.36 -13.58
C LEU A 77 -4.70 15.51 -14.21
N ALA A 78 -5.66 15.92 -13.39
CA ALA A 78 -7.05 16.11 -13.75
C ALA A 78 -7.58 17.41 -13.14
N GLY A 79 -8.79 17.81 -13.53
CA GLY A 79 -9.37 19.08 -13.10
C GLY A 79 -8.88 20.27 -13.91
N ASP A 80 -9.29 21.46 -13.51
CA ASP A 80 -8.85 22.74 -14.06
C ASP A 80 -7.86 23.44 -13.11
N GLU A 81 -7.38 24.63 -13.49
CA GLU A 81 -6.42 25.39 -12.67
C GLU A 81 -6.99 25.78 -11.29
N ASP A 82 -8.32 25.94 -11.19
CA ASP A 82 -9.01 26.34 -9.95
C ASP A 82 -9.31 25.13 -9.04
N THR A 83 -9.44 23.93 -9.61
CA THR A 83 -9.75 22.68 -8.92
C THR A 83 -8.85 21.52 -9.38
N PRO A 84 -7.52 21.64 -9.19
CA PRO A 84 -6.59 20.61 -9.64
C PRO A 84 -6.75 19.32 -8.82
N ASP A 85 -6.66 18.18 -9.50
CA ASP A 85 -6.84 16.84 -8.95
C ASP A 85 -5.95 15.83 -9.69
N ILE A 86 -6.02 14.56 -9.28
CA ILE A 86 -5.34 13.45 -9.95
C ILE A 86 -6.36 12.35 -10.21
N ALA A 87 -6.47 11.93 -11.47
CA ALA A 87 -7.23 10.75 -11.86
C ALA A 87 -6.38 9.49 -11.76
N LEU A 88 -6.94 8.46 -11.12
CA LEU A 88 -6.40 7.10 -11.13
C LEU A 88 -7.19 6.31 -12.18
N LEU A 89 -6.49 5.64 -13.08
CA LEU A 89 -7.09 4.92 -14.20
C LEU A 89 -6.67 3.45 -14.20
N THR A 90 -7.61 2.61 -14.60
CA THR A 90 -7.44 1.18 -14.91
C THR A 90 -7.84 0.94 -16.35
N ASP A 91 -6.92 0.43 -17.17
CA ASP A 91 -7.11 0.19 -18.61
C ASP A 91 -7.59 1.42 -19.39
N GLY A 92 -7.18 2.61 -18.93
CA GLY A 92 -7.53 3.90 -19.55
C GLY A 92 -8.92 4.43 -19.16
N ALA A 93 -9.69 3.71 -18.33
CA ALA A 93 -10.92 4.22 -17.74
C ALA A 93 -10.63 4.79 -16.34
N ARG A 94 -11.28 5.92 -15.99
CA ARG A 94 -11.13 6.53 -14.67
C ARG A 94 -11.76 5.63 -13.59
N THR A 95 -10.92 5.17 -12.68
CA THR A 95 -11.29 4.38 -11.50
C THR A 95 -11.72 5.28 -10.35
N ALA A 96 -10.91 6.31 -10.06
CA ALA A 96 -11.15 7.23 -8.95
C ALA A 96 -10.46 8.58 -9.18
N LEU A 97 -10.81 9.55 -8.34
CA LEU A 97 -10.08 10.81 -8.18
C LEU A 97 -9.43 10.82 -6.79
N VAL A 98 -8.24 11.40 -6.67
CA VAL A 98 -7.55 11.49 -5.36
C VAL A 98 -8.37 12.32 -4.36
N SER A 99 -9.03 13.39 -4.83
CA SER A 99 -9.92 14.22 -4.00
C SER A 99 -11.11 13.46 -3.38
N SER A 100 -11.50 12.30 -3.94
CA SER A 100 -12.58 11.46 -3.38
C SER A 100 -12.22 10.80 -2.04
N GLY A 101 -10.92 10.79 -1.71
CA GLY A 101 -10.39 10.24 -0.47
C GLY A 101 -10.14 8.73 -0.51
N SER A 102 -9.23 8.26 0.34
CA SER A 102 -8.71 6.89 0.30
C SER A 102 -9.76 5.80 0.47
N ALA A 103 -10.82 6.06 1.26
CA ALA A 103 -11.94 5.13 1.42
C ALA A 103 -12.67 4.89 0.08
N ALA A 104 -12.93 5.95 -0.69
CA ALA A 104 -13.60 5.85 -1.98
C ALA A 104 -12.69 5.18 -3.02
N ILE A 105 -11.39 5.47 -2.99
CA ILE A 105 -10.40 4.82 -3.87
C ILE A 105 -10.33 3.31 -3.58
N ALA A 106 -10.24 2.91 -2.31
CA ALA A 106 -10.23 1.50 -1.93
C ALA A 106 -11.53 0.80 -2.35
N ALA A 107 -12.69 1.44 -2.16
CA ALA A 107 -13.98 0.92 -2.61
C ALA A 107 -14.07 0.79 -4.13
N ALA A 108 -13.42 1.67 -4.91
CA ALA A 108 -13.38 1.59 -6.37
C ALA A 108 -12.52 0.42 -6.87
N TYR A 109 -11.42 0.09 -6.19
CA TYR A 109 -10.60 -1.08 -6.52
C TYR A 109 -11.18 -2.40 -6.02
N ALA A 110 -11.92 -2.41 -4.89
CA ALA A 110 -12.49 -3.61 -4.30
C ALA A 110 -13.24 -4.54 -5.27
N PRO A 111 -14.17 -4.08 -6.13
CA PRO A 111 -14.90 -4.95 -7.06
C PRO A 111 -14.02 -5.54 -8.17
N MET A 112 -12.81 -5.02 -8.39
CA MET A 112 -11.85 -5.56 -9.36
C MET A 112 -11.05 -6.74 -8.78
N GLN A 113 -11.08 -6.91 -7.46
CA GLN A 113 -10.35 -7.96 -6.77
C GLN A 113 -11.13 -9.28 -6.78
N ALA A 114 -10.38 -10.38 -6.73
CA ALA A 114 -10.89 -11.70 -6.42
C ALA A 114 -9.85 -12.38 -5.53
N LEU A 115 -10.14 -12.48 -4.23
CA LEU A 115 -9.23 -13.02 -3.22
C LEU A 115 -9.72 -14.39 -2.73
N ASP A 116 -8.78 -15.29 -2.44
CA ASP A 116 -9.06 -16.57 -1.80
C ASP A 116 -9.20 -16.43 -0.27
N GLU A 117 -9.45 -17.54 0.42
CA GLU A 117 -9.61 -17.58 1.89
C GLU A 117 -8.36 -17.14 2.67
N ARG A 118 -7.19 -17.09 2.02
CA ARG A 118 -5.92 -16.64 2.60
C ARG A 118 -5.65 -15.17 2.30
N GLY A 119 -6.55 -14.49 1.57
CA GLY A 119 -6.37 -13.12 1.11
C GLY A 119 -5.47 -12.98 -0.12
N LEU A 120 -5.17 -14.07 -0.83
CA LEU A 120 -4.35 -14.03 -2.05
C LEU A 120 -5.21 -13.88 -3.29
N SER A 121 -4.69 -13.17 -4.28
CA SER A 121 -5.39 -13.02 -5.55
C SER A 121 -5.57 -14.34 -6.28
N LEU A 122 -6.81 -14.58 -6.73
CA LEU A 122 -7.19 -15.65 -7.64
C LEU A 122 -6.83 -15.33 -9.09
N TRP A 123 -6.71 -14.04 -9.43
CA TRP A 123 -6.36 -13.58 -10.76
C TRP A 123 -4.94 -13.97 -11.15
N GLY A 124 -4.76 -14.34 -12.42
CA GLY A 124 -3.44 -14.40 -13.04
C GLY A 124 -2.84 -12.99 -13.19
N ALA A 125 -1.52 -12.91 -13.26
CA ALA A 125 -0.84 -11.71 -13.70
C ALA A 125 -0.79 -11.61 -15.24
N LEU A 126 -0.74 -12.76 -15.91
CA LEU A 126 -0.86 -12.87 -17.36
C LEU A 126 -2.33 -13.08 -17.78
N PRO A 127 -2.68 -12.88 -19.07
CA PRO A 127 -3.99 -13.25 -19.60
C PRO A 127 -4.33 -14.73 -19.32
N ASP A 128 -5.62 -15.05 -19.34
CA ASP A 128 -6.13 -16.39 -19.02
C ASP A 128 -5.37 -17.51 -19.76
N GLY A 129 -4.84 -18.44 -18.97
CA GLY A 129 -3.99 -19.52 -19.47
C GLY A 129 -3.60 -20.50 -18.37
N HIS A 130 -2.74 -21.47 -18.73
CA HIS A 130 -2.24 -22.45 -17.78
C HIS A 130 -1.29 -21.80 -16.78
N ARG A 131 -1.60 -21.92 -15.49
CA ARG A 131 -0.69 -21.55 -14.39
C ARG A 131 -0.06 -22.80 -13.79
N VAL A 132 1.27 -22.76 -13.69
CA VAL A 132 2.08 -23.88 -13.20
C VAL A 132 1.70 -24.15 -11.74
N PRO A 133 1.34 -25.40 -11.37
CA PRO A 133 0.92 -25.76 -10.02
C PRO A 133 1.95 -25.43 -8.93
N ALA A 134 1.47 -25.13 -7.73
CA ALA A 134 2.30 -24.74 -6.59
C ALA A 134 3.26 -25.83 -6.09
N ASP A 135 2.95 -27.10 -6.38
CA ASP A 135 3.73 -28.28 -6.03
C ASP A 135 4.71 -28.71 -7.14
N ALA A 136 4.84 -27.92 -8.20
CA ALA A 136 5.78 -28.20 -9.27
C ALA A 136 7.24 -28.28 -8.73
N PRO A 137 8.01 -29.32 -9.08
CA PRO A 137 9.40 -29.43 -8.66
C PRO A 137 10.23 -28.23 -9.12
N PHE A 138 11.22 -27.83 -8.31
CA PHE A 138 12.09 -26.70 -8.68
C PHE A 138 12.80 -26.89 -10.02
N ALA A 139 13.08 -28.14 -10.44
CA ALA A 139 13.63 -28.42 -11.77
C ALA A 139 12.71 -27.94 -12.91
N THR A 140 11.39 -28.09 -12.75
CA THR A 140 10.39 -27.57 -13.69
C THR A 140 10.42 -26.04 -13.71
N LEU A 141 10.45 -25.41 -12.53
CA LEU A 141 10.53 -23.95 -12.43
C LEU A 141 11.84 -23.41 -13.04
N LYS A 142 12.96 -24.09 -12.82
CA LYS A 142 14.25 -23.77 -13.42
C LYS A 142 14.17 -23.78 -14.94
N ALA A 143 13.61 -24.83 -15.53
CA ALA A 143 13.45 -24.92 -16.99
C ALA A 143 12.57 -23.80 -17.54
N LEU A 144 11.48 -23.43 -16.85
CA LEU A 144 10.64 -22.30 -17.23
C LEU A 144 11.42 -20.96 -17.19
N ILE A 145 12.21 -20.75 -16.15
CA ILE A 145 13.03 -19.54 -16.01
C ILE A 145 14.11 -19.51 -17.11
N GLU A 146 14.83 -20.59 -17.37
CA GLU A 146 15.96 -20.54 -18.30
C GLU A 146 15.48 -20.54 -19.77
N GLU A 147 14.46 -21.34 -20.10
CA GLU A 147 14.15 -21.71 -21.48
C GLU A 147 12.79 -21.22 -21.99
N ALA A 148 11.78 -21.07 -21.11
CA ALA A 148 10.45 -20.70 -21.57
C ALA A 148 10.37 -19.23 -22.03
N ARG A 149 9.30 -18.91 -22.76
CA ARG A 149 8.86 -17.54 -23.00
C ARG A 149 8.08 -17.06 -21.78
N ASP A 150 6.83 -16.64 -21.97
CA ASP A 150 5.93 -16.24 -20.90
C ASP A 150 5.42 -17.49 -20.17
N PHE A 151 5.35 -17.40 -18.85
CA PHE A 151 4.79 -18.40 -17.97
C PHE A 151 4.36 -17.72 -16.66
N GLU A 152 3.49 -18.38 -15.91
CA GLU A 152 3.08 -17.93 -14.57
C GLU A 152 2.92 -19.14 -13.66
N THR A 153 3.33 -19.00 -12.40
CA THR A 153 3.08 -20.00 -11.35
C THR A 153 1.85 -19.63 -10.52
N GLN A 154 1.20 -20.63 -9.94
CA GLN A 154 0.33 -20.44 -8.79
C GLN A 154 1.14 -19.98 -7.56
N TRP A 155 0.44 -19.63 -6.49
CA TRP A 155 1.05 -19.27 -5.21
C TRP A 155 1.75 -20.45 -4.55
N MET A 156 3.05 -20.31 -4.30
CA MET A 156 3.93 -21.28 -3.66
C MET A 156 4.33 -20.80 -2.26
N PRO A 157 4.52 -21.70 -1.27
CA PRO A 157 5.08 -21.32 0.02
C PRO A 157 6.46 -20.69 -0.10
N ALA A 158 6.70 -19.61 0.67
CA ALA A 158 8.01 -18.99 0.85
C ALA A 158 8.41 -18.96 2.33
N ARG A 159 9.62 -18.48 2.64
CA ARG A 159 10.13 -18.41 4.01
C ARG A 159 9.32 -17.39 4.83
N GLY A 160 9.19 -17.63 6.14
CA GLY A 160 8.62 -16.64 7.07
C GLY A 160 7.10 -16.46 6.94
N GLY A 161 6.38 -17.52 6.54
CA GLY A 161 4.93 -17.49 6.37
C GLY A 161 4.45 -16.68 5.16
N ALA A 162 5.37 -16.16 4.35
CA ALA A 162 5.03 -15.53 3.08
C ALA A 162 4.68 -16.60 2.02
N LEU A 163 3.95 -16.17 1.01
CA LEU A 163 3.72 -16.90 -0.22
C LEU A 163 4.40 -16.16 -1.37
N SER A 164 4.70 -16.87 -2.43
CA SER A 164 5.35 -16.27 -3.61
C SER A 164 4.77 -16.82 -4.89
N ARG A 165 4.83 -16.02 -5.94
CA ARG A 165 4.61 -16.48 -7.31
C ARG A 165 5.57 -15.76 -8.24
N VAL A 166 5.75 -16.33 -9.42
CA VAL A 166 6.66 -15.79 -10.43
C VAL A 166 6.03 -15.90 -11.80
N TRP A 167 6.21 -14.87 -12.60
CA TRP A 167 5.77 -14.86 -13.98
C TRP A 167 6.75 -14.11 -14.87
N ARG A 168 6.71 -14.41 -16.17
CA ARG A 168 7.44 -13.68 -17.20
C ARG A 168 6.47 -13.06 -18.18
N SER A 169 6.73 -11.81 -18.56
CA SER A 169 6.09 -11.14 -19.68
C SER A 169 7.17 -10.54 -20.59
N GLY A 170 7.31 -11.09 -21.79
CA GLY A 170 8.39 -10.72 -22.71
C GLY A 170 9.77 -11.04 -22.10
N ASP A 171 10.58 -10.00 -21.90
CA ASP A 171 11.95 -10.12 -21.38
C ASP A 171 12.07 -9.82 -19.87
N THR A 172 10.94 -9.59 -19.19
CA THR A 172 10.92 -9.25 -17.76
C THR A 172 10.39 -10.42 -16.94
N LEU A 173 11.16 -10.86 -15.94
CA LEU A 173 10.73 -11.82 -14.93
C LEU A 173 10.31 -11.05 -13.67
N MET A 174 9.12 -11.31 -13.17
CA MET A 174 8.59 -10.68 -11.96
C MET A 174 8.44 -11.73 -10.87
N VAL A 175 8.99 -11.43 -9.69
CA VAL A 175 8.93 -12.29 -8.51
C VAL A 175 8.18 -11.55 -7.42
N GLU A 176 7.00 -12.07 -7.06
CA GLU A 176 6.16 -11.51 -6.01
C GLU A 176 6.32 -12.33 -4.73
N ALA A 177 6.59 -11.66 -3.62
CA ALA A 177 6.42 -12.19 -2.28
C ALA A 177 5.23 -11.48 -1.62
N SER A 178 4.33 -12.23 -0.99
CA SER A 178 3.14 -11.70 -0.34
C SER A 178 2.93 -12.33 1.02
N ARG A 179 2.52 -11.49 1.97
CA ARG A 179 1.97 -11.88 3.26
C ARG A 179 0.72 -11.03 3.44
N PRO A 180 -0.46 -11.55 3.04
CA PRO A 180 -1.73 -10.83 3.16
C PRO A 180 -1.92 -10.30 4.58
N ALA A 181 -2.34 -9.04 4.66
CA ALA A 181 -2.60 -8.33 5.90
C ALA A 181 -3.66 -7.27 5.62
N SER A 182 -4.79 -7.34 6.33
CA SER A 182 -5.79 -6.29 6.22
C SER A 182 -5.29 -4.98 6.86
N PRO A 183 -5.74 -3.81 6.39
CA PRO A 183 -5.45 -2.54 7.06
C PRO A 183 -5.88 -2.55 8.54
N GLN A 184 -6.97 -3.24 8.86
CA GLN A 184 -7.46 -3.40 10.23
C GLN A 184 -6.51 -4.21 11.12
N GLU A 185 -5.93 -5.30 10.59
CA GLU A 185 -4.88 -6.06 11.30
C GLU A 185 -3.64 -5.20 11.53
N ALA A 186 -3.17 -4.49 10.50
CA ALA A 186 -2.02 -3.59 10.63
C ALA A 186 -2.24 -2.48 11.68
N LEU A 187 -3.45 -1.90 11.73
CA LEU A 187 -3.84 -0.94 12.76
C LEU A 187 -3.93 -1.56 14.16
N SER A 188 -4.39 -2.81 14.25
CA SER A 188 -4.45 -3.54 15.52
C SER A 188 -3.05 -3.83 16.06
N ASP A 189 -2.13 -4.27 15.21
CA ASP A 189 -0.72 -4.51 15.56
C ASP A 189 -0.03 -3.21 16.02
N ALA A 190 -0.26 -2.11 15.29
CA ALA A 190 0.24 -0.80 15.69
C ALA A 190 -0.37 -0.33 17.03
N ALA A 191 -1.66 -0.61 17.28
CA ALA A 191 -2.30 -0.28 18.56
C ALA A 191 -1.69 -1.09 19.71
N TRP A 192 -1.37 -2.37 19.49
CA TRP A 192 -0.65 -3.20 20.45
C TRP A 192 0.70 -2.59 20.84
N ASP A 193 1.51 -2.19 19.85
CA ASP A 193 2.82 -1.56 20.07
C ASP A 193 2.69 -0.26 20.89
N VAL A 194 1.67 0.55 20.59
CA VAL A 194 1.39 1.76 21.37
C VAL A 194 1.05 1.41 22.81
N ILE A 195 0.10 0.51 23.05
CA ILE A 195 -0.35 0.15 24.41
C ILE A 195 0.79 -0.48 25.22
N THR A 196 1.58 -1.37 24.61
CA THR A 196 2.69 -2.03 25.29
C THR A 196 3.85 -1.07 25.63
N SER A 197 4.02 0.01 24.85
CA SER A 197 5.03 1.05 25.11
C SER A 197 4.67 2.07 26.20
N ILE A 198 3.44 2.04 26.74
CA ILE A 198 2.98 2.96 27.80
C ILE A 198 3.74 2.69 29.11
N LYS A 199 4.36 3.75 29.66
CA LYS A 199 5.12 3.66 30.93
C LYS A 199 4.22 3.52 32.17
N ASP A 200 3.04 4.14 32.15
CA ASP A 200 2.06 4.01 33.22
C ASP A 200 1.40 2.62 33.19
N ARG A 201 1.77 1.77 34.16
CA ARG A 201 1.26 0.39 34.25
C ARG A 201 -0.22 0.31 34.60
N THR A 202 -0.76 1.30 35.31
CA THR A 202 -2.20 1.31 35.64
C THR A 202 -2.99 1.61 34.39
N PHE A 203 -2.62 2.67 33.67
CA PHE A 203 -3.28 3.04 32.41
C PHE A 203 -3.13 1.96 31.34
N GLN A 204 -1.95 1.34 31.23
CA GLN A 204 -1.72 0.21 30.32
C GLN A 204 -2.66 -0.97 30.62
N ARG A 205 -2.80 -1.37 31.88
CA ARG A 205 -3.68 -2.49 32.28
C ARG A 205 -5.15 -2.16 32.03
N GLU A 206 -5.55 -0.91 32.26
CA GLU A 206 -6.91 -0.44 31.96
C GLU A 206 -7.22 -0.56 30.46
N LEU A 207 -6.31 -0.13 29.59
CA LEU A 207 -6.48 -0.27 28.13
C LEU A 207 -6.52 -1.73 27.69
N MET A 208 -5.66 -2.59 28.24
CA MET A 208 -5.68 -4.02 27.95
C MET A 208 -7.00 -4.66 28.37
N SER A 209 -7.51 -4.34 29.57
CA SER A 209 -8.82 -4.84 30.02
C SER A 209 -9.96 -4.36 29.12
N ARG A 210 -9.98 -3.09 28.72
CA ARG A 210 -11.00 -2.58 27.78
C ARG A 210 -10.91 -3.21 26.39
N SER A 211 -9.71 -3.61 25.96
CA SER A 211 -9.50 -4.21 24.64
C SER A 211 -10.20 -5.56 24.48
N GLU A 212 -10.55 -6.24 25.57
CA GLU A 212 -11.34 -7.48 25.55
C GLU A 212 -12.78 -7.23 25.05
N GLU A 213 -13.32 -6.04 25.26
CA GLU A 213 -14.70 -5.68 24.86
C GLU A 213 -14.77 -5.03 23.48
N VAL A 214 -13.82 -4.13 23.18
CA VAL A 214 -13.89 -3.24 21.99
C VAL A 214 -12.71 -3.41 21.02
N GLY A 215 -11.82 -4.36 21.28
CA GLY A 215 -10.56 -4.55 20.55
C GLY A 215 -9.47 -3.54 20.92
N LEU A 216 -8.23 -3.83 20.55
CA LEU A 216 -7.05 -2.99 20.86
C LEU A 216 -7.17 -1.57 20.30
N LEU A 217 -7.53 -1.47 19.01
CA LEU A 217 -7.71 -0.18 18.35
C LEU A 217 -8.86 0.62 18.99
N GLY A 218 -10.00 -0.03 19.28
CA GLY A 218 -11.14 0.61 19.92
C GLY A 218 -10.80 1.16 21.31
N ALA A 219 -10.10 0.37 22.13
CA ALA A 219 -9.66 0.79 23.46
C ALA A 219 -8.71 2.00 23.39
N LEU A 220 -7.75 1.97 22.45
CA LEU A 220 -6.81 3.06 22.25
C LEU A 220 -7.51 4.34 21.77
N LEU A 221 -8.43 4.24 20.81
CA LEU A 221 -9.18 5.38 20.27
C LEU A 221 -10.15 5.99 21.29
N ALA A 222 -10.79 5.16 22.12
CA ALA A 222 -11.68 5.64 23.19
C ALA A 222 -10.94 6.44 24.27
N ALA A 223 -9.64 6.17 24.45
CA ALA A 223 -8.78 6.94 25.36
C ALA A 223 -8.22 8.24 24.72
N ARG A 224 -8.55 8.52 23.46
CA ARG A 224 -8.22 9.78 22.76
C ARG A 224 -9.40 10.76 22.85
N HIS A 225 -9.29 11.90 22.17
CA HIS A 225 -10.37 12.88 22.11
C HIS A 225 -11.56 12.35 21.29
N ALA A 226 -12.75 12.91 21.56
CA ALA A 226 -13.93 12.70 20.73
C ALA A 226 -13.59 13.01 19.26
N GLY A 227 -13.89 12.09 18.35
CA GLY A 227 -13.61 12.21 16.91
C GLY A 227 -12.36 11.50 16.39
N ALA A 228 -11.51 10.92 17.24
CA ALA A 228 -10.29 10.22 16.80
C ALA A 228 -10.56 9.09 15.79
N SER A 229 -11.67 8.35 15.96
CA SER A 229 -12.10 7.33 15.00
C SER A 229 -12.47 7.91 13.63
N ALA A 230 -13.18 9.05 13.61
CA ALA A 230 -13.55 9.73 12.37
C ALA A 230 -12.36 10.43 11.68
N THR A 231 -11.31 10.77 12.43
CA THR A 231 -10.03 11.22 11.87
C THR A 231 -9.29 10.04 11.25
N LEU A 232 -9.18 8.92 11.97
CA LEU A 232 -8.52 7.71 11.50
C LEU A 232 -9.15 7.18 10.21
N SER A 233 -10.48 7.18 10.10
CA SER A 233 -11.18 6.71 8.90
C SER A 233 -10.88 7.54 7.64
N ARG A 234 -10.37 8.77 7.79
CA ARG A 234 -9.94 9.62 6.67
C ARG A 234 -8.48 9.39 6.28
N LEU A 235 -7.69 8.74 7.13
CA LEU A 235 -6.30 8.47 6.83
C LEU A 235 -6.17 7.37 5.77
N PRO A 236 -5.23 7.50 4.82
CA PRO A 236 -4.95 6.46 3.83
C PRO A 236 -4.65 5.09 4.46
N GLU A 237 -3.94 5.04 5.58
CA GLU A 237 -3.52 3.81 6.23
C GLU A 237 -4.69 3.02 6.85
N ALA A 238 -5.89 3.59 6.95
CA ALA A 238 -7.09 2.85 7.35
C ALA A 238 -7.65 1.97 6.21
N HIS A 239 -7.20 2.19 4.97
CA HIS A 239 -7.74 1.53 3.78
C HIS A 239 -6.68 0.81 2.96
N PHE A 240 -5.41 1.17 3.11
CA PHE A 240 -4.29 0.59 2.39
C PHE A 240 -3.15 0.24 3.34
N THR A 241 -2.50 -0.89 3.07
CA THR A 241 -1.30 -1.35 3.77
C THR A 241 -0.44 -2.19 2.82
N VAL A 242 0.83 -2.40 3.17
CA VAL A 242 1.75 -3.25 2.40
C VAL A 242 1.43 -4.72 2.66
N GLN A 243 1.13 -5.45 1.59
CA GLN A 243 0.83 -6.89 1.62
C GLN A 243 1.73 -7.71 0.69
N ALA A 244 2.43 -7.05 -0.23
CA ALA A 244 3.29 -7.71 -1.20
C ALA A 244 4.51 -6.85 -1.55
N VAL A 245 5.47 -7.48 -2.22
CA VAL A 245 6.59 -6.83 -2.92
C VAL A 245 6.80 -7.59 -4.22
N VAL A 246 7.01 -6.85 -5.31
CA VAL A 246 7.36 -7.41 -6.62
C VAL A 246 8.74 -6.91 -7.02
N VAL A 247 9.68 -7.85 -7.16
CA VAL A 247 11.02 -7.59 -7.73
C VAL A 247 11.01 -7.94 -9.21
N THR A 248 11.49 -7.03 -10.04
CA THR A 248 11.58 -7.21 -11.50
C THR A 248 13.02 -7.46 -11.93
N LEU A 249 13.25 -8.52 -12.70
CA LEU A 249 14.51 -8.82 -13.35
C LEU A 249 14.35 -8.64 -14.86
N ALA A 250 15.39 -8.13 -15.51
CA ALA A 250 15.44 -7.95 -16.97
C ALA A 250 16.72 -8.56 -17.55
N GLY A 251 16.74 -8.78 -18.86
CA GLY A 251 17.92 -9.27 -19.58
C GLY A 251 18.35 -10.68 -19.18
N SER A 252 19.66 -10.90 -19.02
CA SER A 252 20.21 -12.23 -18.69
C SER A 252 19.81 -12.71 -17.29
N GLU A 253 19.69 -11.80 -16.32
CA GLU A 253 19.22 -12.13 -14.97
C GLU A 253 17.76 -12.62 -14.95
N ALA A 254 16.91 -12.12 -15.86
CA ALA A 254 15.54 -12.60 -15.99
C ALA A 254 15.45 -14.07 -16.43
N ARG A 255 16.53 -14.64 -16.99
CA ARG A 255 16.65 -16.05 -17.39
C ARG A 255 17.61 -16.85 -16.50
N SER A 256 17.98 -16.30 -15.34
CA SER A 256 18.89 -16.95 -14.39
C SER A 256 18.11 -17.54 -13.21
N ALA A 257 18.24 -18.85 -12.97
CA ALA A 257 17.65 -19.48 -11.79
C ALA A 257 18.24 -18.93 -10.48
N GLU A 258 19.51 -18.50 -10.48
CA GLU A 258 20.12 -17.84 -9.32
C GLU A 258 19.66 -16.39 -9.17
N GLY A 259 19.43 -15.70 -10.30
CA GLY A 259 18.78 -14.39 -10.33
C GLY A 259 17.40 -14.45 -9.67
N TYR A 260 16.57 -15.43 -10.05
CA TYR A 260 15.28 -15.69 -9.42
C TYR A 260 15.37 -15.91 -7.90
N ARG A 261 16.28 -16.79 -7.44
CA ARG A 261 16.43 -17.05 -5.99
C ARG A 261 16.86 -15.80 -5.23
N THR A 262 17.74 -14.99 -5.82
CA THR A 262 18.18 -13.73 -5.24
C THR A 262 17.02 -12.73 -5.17
N ALA A 263 16.23 -12.59 -6.25
CA ALA A 263 15.04 -11.75 -6.27
C ALA A 263 13.99 -12.20 -5.24
N LEU A 264 13.75 -13.51 -5.09
CA LEU A 264 12.82 -14.01 -4.09
C LEU A 264 13.27 -13.69 -2.65
N ARG A 265 14.58 -13.83 -2.36
CA ARG A 265 15.14 -13.44 -1.06
C ARG A 265 15.01 -11.94 -0.82
N ALA A 266 15.30 -11.12 -1.83
CA ALA A 266 15.16 -9.68 -1.75
C ALA A 266 13.69 -9.26 -1.52
N ALA A 267 12.76 -9.78 -2.33
CA ALA A 267 11.33 -9.50 -2.19
C ALA A 267 10.80 -9.87 -0.79
N SER A 268 11.23 -11.01 -0.25
CA SER A 268 10.83 -11.43 1.10
C SER A 268 11.39 -10.50 2.19
N ALA A 269 12.66 -10.09 2.07
CA ALA A 269 13.29 -9.19 3.02
C ALA A 269 12.69 -7.77 2.97
N GLU A 270 12.44 -7.24 1.77
CA GLU A 270 11.77 -5.95 1.56
C GLU A 270 10.34 -5.97 2.10
N LEU A 271 9.60 -7.08 1.92
CA LEU A 271 8.26 -7.22 2.48
C LEU A 271 8.28 -7.12 4.01
N ASP A 272 9.20 -7.82 4.67
CA ASP A 272 9.37 -7.76 6.13
C ASP A 272 9.73 -6.34 6.59
N GLU A 273 10.64 -5.67 5.89
CA GLU A 273 11.04 -4.29 6.20
C GLU A 273 9.88 -3.30 6.04
N HIS A 274 9.15 -3.38 4.93
CA HIS A 274 8.03 -2.49 4.64
C HIS A 274 6.87 -2.69 5.62
N GLN A 275 6.50 -3.93 5.93
CA GLN A 275 5.45 -4.21 6.91
C GLN A 275 5.86 -3.71 8.31
N ALA A 276 7.08 -3.98 8.75
CA ALA A 276 7.56 -3.49 10.04
C ALA A 276 7.67 -1.95 10.06
N GLY A 277 8.04 -1.32 8.94
CA GLY A 277 8.04 0.13 8.77
C GLY A 277 6.65 0.75 8.88
N ALA A 278 5.67 0.16 8.19
CA ALA A 278 4.27 0.59 8.20
C ALA A 278 3.69 0.51 9.62
N THR A 279 3.91 -0.59 10.35
CA THR A 279 3.45 -0.73 11.75
C THR A 279 4.06 0.35 12.65
N ARG A 280 5.36 0.65 12.51
CA ARG A 280 6.02 1.72 13.29
C ARG A 280 5.45 3.11 12.97
N GLN A 281 5.21 3.41 11.70
CA GLN A 281 4.63 4.68 11.27
C GLN A 281 3.20 4.83 11.81
N LEU A 282 2.38 3.79 11.66
CA LEU A 282 1.03 3.73 12.20
C LEU A 282 1.02 3.93 13.72
N ALA A 283 1.93 3.29 14.45
CA ALA A 283 2.04 3.47 15.90
C ALA A 283 2.35 4.93 16.28
N GLN A 284 3.20 5.63 15.51
CA GLN A 284 3.46 7.07 15.72
C GLN A 284 2.22 7.92 15.45
N VAL A 285 1.47 7.64 14.38
CA VAL A 285 0.21 8.32 14.05
C VAL A 285 -0.82 8.12 15.16
N LEU A 286 -1.01 6.89 15.62
CA LEU A 286 -1.92 6.56 16.73
C LEU A 286 -1.50 7.23 18.04
N LYS A 287 -0.19 7.43 18.26
CA LYS A 287 0.36 8.09 19.45
C LYS A 287 0.20 9.62 19.45
N HIS A 288 0.38 10.26 18.29
CA HIS A 288 0.55 11.72 18.22
C HIS A 288 -0.35 12.42 17.18
N GLY A 289 -0.74 11.73 16.11
CA GLY A 289 -1.26 12.32 14.87
C GLY A 289 -2.77 12.47 14.76
N LEU A 290 -3.57 11.91 15.66
CA LEU A 290 -5.04 11.96 15.53
C LEU A 290 -5.70 13.28 15.95
N ARG A 291 -4.91 14.30 16.34
CA ARG A 291 -5.43 15.61 16.77
C ARG A 291 -6.27 16.21 15.64
N GLY A 292 -7.55 16.45 15.91
CA GLY A 292 -8.47 17.06 14.95
C GLY A 292 -7.91 18.38 14.43
N SER A 293 -7.86 18.51 13.10
CA SER A 293 -7.77 19.79 12.40
C SER A 293 -9.03 20.62 12.64
#